data_AF-A0A8S9W1C1-F1
#
_entry.id   AF-A0A8S9W1C1-F1
#
_cell.length_a   1.000
_cell.length_b   1.000
_cell.length_c   1.000
_cell.angle_alpha   90.00
_cell.angle_beta   90.00
_cell.angle_gamma   90.00
#
_symmetry.space_group_name_H-M   'P 1'
#
loop_
_entity.id
_entity.type
_entity.pdbx_description
1 polymer ?
#
loop_
_entity_poly.entity_id
_entity_poly.type
_entity_poly.pdbx_seq_one_letter_code
_entity_poly.pdbx_strand_id
1 'polypeptide(L)'
;MVISVPSGSNKFYMANGKDIWVKVGADKRRAKREEIQRLLQSSGHLYADEMPVEDTNLNDINLDMFKSFYERRTYEKLEELNIPLEKVMSNLKLMEDGALTLAGLLVFGNKPEEKKPQFVIKAVLFPGNSPAVSEYKDSRDISGSIPKIFEASRSFLINNLRWIQKEQHFNTTGILEIPQIALEEALINAIVHRNYFISSNIRIFIFDNRVEIISPGALPNTVNVESIKMGIHIERNPILVSMLKDIEGIPYRGIGTGVRRILCECENAGIIVDFIEEKDNEQFKVIFYRN
;
A
#
# COMPACT_ATOMS: atom_id res chain seq x y z
N MET A 1 23.45 39.61 4.63
CA MET A 1 23.44 38.61 5.72
C MET A 1 22.85 37.33 5.14
N VAL A 2 23.62 36.24 5.13
CA VAL A 2 23.16 34.92 4.66
C VAL A 2 22.97 34.05 5.89
N ILE A 3 21.73 33.64 6.15
CA ILE A 3 21.40 32.72 7.26
C ILE A 3 21.13 31.36 6.64
N SER A 4 21.99 30.40 6.94
CA SER A 4 21.76 28.99 6.61
C SER A 4 21.10 28.33 7.81
N VAL A 5 19.84 27.90 7.64
CA VAL A 5 19.12 27.12 8.65
C VAL A 5 19.05 25.68 8.16
N PRO A 6 19.75 24.73 8.82
CA PRO A 6 19.66 23.33 8.44
C PRO A 6 18.23 22.80 8.69
N SER A 7 17.77 21.89 7.82
CA SER A 7 16.54 21.14 8.11
C SER A 7 16.79 20.26 9.33
N GLY A 8 16.17 20.56 10.46
CA GLY A 8 16.26 19.67 11.62
C GLY A 8 15.34 18.45 11.49
N SER A 9 15.57 17.49 12.37
CA SER A 9 14.90 16.19 12.41
C SER A 9 13.45 16.28 12.90
N ASN A 10 13.11 17.30 13.69
CA ASN A 10 11.81 17.45 14.32
C ASN A 10 10.87 18.32 13.47
N LYS A 11 10.36 17.76 12.36
CA LYS A 11 9.32 18.39 11.54
C LYS A 11 7.94 18.08 12.16
N PHE A 12 7.00 19.02 12.22
CA PHE A 12 6.98 20.37 11.65
C PHE A 12 7.47 21.46 12.62
N TYR A 13 7.83 22.61 12.07
CA TYR A 13 8.12 23.82 12.84
C TYR A 13 6.88 24.71 12.91
N MET A 14 6.55 25.17 14.11
CA MET A 14 5.43 26.06 14.36
C MET A 14 5.92 27.51 14.40
N ALA A 15 5.37 28.36 13.54
CA ALA A 15 5.46 29.80 13.70
C ALA A 15 4.45 30.24 14.79
N ASN A 16 4.92 31.03 15.75
CA ASN A 16 4.11 31.61 16.83
C ASN A 16 3.28 30.60 17.63
N GLY A 17 3.74 29.34 17.69
CA GLY A 17 3.07 28.29 18.45
C GLY A 17 1.71 27.83 17.90
N LYS A 18 1.32 28.21 16.67
CA LYS A 18 0.02 27.82 16.10
C LYS A 18 0.04 27.51 14.61
N ASP A 19 0.90 28.17 13.82
CA ASP A 19 0.84 28.07 12.37
C ASP A 19 1.97 27.24 11.79
N ILE A 20 1.61 26.29 10.94
CA ILE A 20 2.55 25.44 10.19
C ILE A 20 2.61 25.97 8.76
N TRP A 21 3.80 26.32 8.31
CA TRP A 21 4.04 26.88 6.98
C TRP A 21 4.92 25.95 6.17
N VAL A 22 4.60 25.80 4.89
CA VAL A 22 5.41 25.06 3.91
C VAL A 22 5.89 26.03 2.84
N LYS A 23 7.15 25.87 2.43
CA LYS A 23 7.77 26.68 1.39
C LYS A 23 7.32 26.18 0.02
N VAL A 24 6.87 27.09 -0.83
CA VAL A 24 6.45 26.82 -2.20
C VAL A 24 7.19 27.80 -3.11
N GLY A 25 8.28 27.34 -3.72
CA GLY A 25 9.15 28.20 -4.53
C GLY A 25 9.76 29.35 -3.71
N ALA A 26 9.53 30.59 -4.17
CA ALA A 26 9.97 31.81 -3.48
C ALA A 26 9.05 32.21 -2.32
N ASP A 27 7.85 31.63 -2.23
CA ASP A 27 6.82 32.04 -1.29
C ASP A 27 6.58 31.01 -0.17
N LYS A 28 5.80 31.41 0.84
CA LYS A 28 5.36 30.52 1.91
C LYS A 28 3.84 30.49 1.97
N ARG A 29 3.26 29.31 2.17
CA ARG A 29 1.83 29.18 2.44
C ARG A 29 1.58 28.33 3.68
N ARG A 30 0.39 28.50 4.26
CA ARG A 30 -0.06 27.64 5.35
C ARG A 30 -0.15 26.20 4.86
N ALA A 31 0.35 25.27 5.65
CA ALA A 31 0.29 23.84 5.36
C ALA A 31 -1.17 23.37 5.39
N LYS A 32 -1.57 22.59 4.40
CA LYS A 32 -2.86 21.91 4.42
C LYS A 32 -2.83 20.80 5.47
N ARG A 33 -4.00 20.36 5.93
CA ARG A 33 -4.12 19.29 6.95
C ARG A 33 -3.35 18.03 6.51
N GLU A 34 -3.43 17.68 5.24
CA GLU A 34 -2.78 16.51 4.65
C GLU A 34 -1.26 16.65 4.59
N GLU A 35 -0.74 17.87 4.46
CA GLU A 35 0.71 18.12 4.51
C GLU A 35 1.23 18.10 5.94
N ILE A 36 0.47 18.62 6.89
CA ILE A 36 0.79 18.54 8.33
C ILE A 36 0.85 17.06 8.74
N GLN A 37 -0.12 16.25 8.32
CA GLN A 37 -0.12 14.81 8.57
C GLN A 37 1.08 14.10 7.94
N ARG A 38 1.44 14.43 6.69
CA ARG A 38 2.66 13.91 6.06
C ARG A 38 3.93 14.31 6.79
N LEU A 39 4.01 15.54 7.31
CA LEU A 39 5.15 16.00 8.10
C LEU A 39 5.24 15.22 9.42
N LEU A 40 4.13 15.04 10.14
CA LEU A 40 4.05 14.23 11.35
C LEU A 40 4.42 12.77 11.13
N GLN A 41 3.98 12.19 10.02
CA GLN A 41 4.33 10.83 9.63
C GLN A 41 5.82 10.71 9.29
N SER A 42 6.37 11.69 8.55
CA SER A 42 7.80 11.72 8.23
C SER A 42 8.71 11.95 9.44
N SER A 43 8.19 12.55 10.51
CA SER A 43 8.92 12.73 11.77
C SER A 43 8.65 11.60 12.78
N GLY A 44 7.88 10.58 12.42
CA GLY A 44 7.59 9.41 13.24
C GLY A 44 6.65 9.64 14.43
N HIS A 45 5.89 10.74 14.42
CA HIS A 45 4.97 11.10 15.51
C HIS A 45 3.53 10.66 15.27
N LEU A 46 3.19 10.22 14.05
CA LEU A 46 1.83 9.80 13.71
C LEU A 46 1.85 8.72 12.62
N TYR A 47 1.38 7.52 12.97
CA TYR A 47 1.22 6.41 12.04
C TYR A 47 -0.25 5.99 11.98
N ALA A 48 -0.83 6.01 10.78
CA ALA A 48 -2.24 5.70 10.59
C ALA A 48 -2.58 4.25 11.00
N ASP A 49 -1.65 3.33 10.76
CA ASP A 49 -1.80 1.91 11.04
C ASP A 49 -1.75 1.58 12.55
N GLU A 50 -1.23 2.49 13.38
CA GLU A 50 -1.27 2.37 14.85
C GLU A 50 -2.55 2.95 15.46
N MET A 51 -3.33 3.76 14.73
CA MET A 51 -4.49 4.42 15.31
C MET A 51 -5.62 3.44 15.63
N PRO A 52 -6.28 3.55 16.80
CA PRO A 52 -7.44 2.74 17.13
C PRO A 52 -8.60 3.06 16.18
N VAL A 53 -9.36 2.02 15.83
CA VAL A 53 -10.59 2.13 15.06
C VAL A 53 -11.75 1.94 16.02
N GLU A 54 -12.50 3.03 16.22
CA GLU A 54 -13.69 3.05 17.09
C GLU A 54 -14.70 1.96 16.70
N ASP A 55 -15.46 1.51 17.70
CA ASP A 55 -16.48 0.48 17.58
C ASP A 55 -15.97 -0.87 17.06
N THR A 56 -14.71 -1.21 17.32
CA THR A 56 -14.14 -2.53 17.04
C THR A 56 -13.71 -3.23 18.33
N ASN A 57 -13.66 -4.56 18.30
CA ASN A 57 -13.19 -5.39 19.41
C ASN A 57 -12.71 -6.75 18.89
N LEU A 58 -12.37 -7.68 19.80
CA LEU A 58 -11.91 -9.02 19.46
C LEU A 58 -12.89 -9.84 18.60
N ASN A 59 -14.20 -9.58 18.65
CA ASN A 59 -15.17 -10.33 17.84
C ASN A 59 -15.08 -9.97 16.35
N ASP A 60 -14.43 -8.86 16.01
CA ASP A 60 -14.27 -8.41 14.63
C ASP A 60 -13.08 -9.08 13.92
N ILE A 61 -12.29 -9.91 14.62
CA ILE A 61 -11.08 -10.52 14.06
C ILE A 61 -11.32 -11.94 13.54
N ASN A 62 -10.55 -12.31 12.52
CA ASN A 62 -10.34 -13.69 12.13
C ASN A 62 -9.26 -14.30 13.03
N LEU A 63 -9.70 -15.00 14.08
CA LEU A 63 -8.81 -15.56 15.09
C LEU A 63 -7.87 -16.63 14.52
N ASP A 64 -8.34 -17.48 13.61
CA ASP A 64 -7.52 -18.55 13.04
C ASP A 64 -6.36 -18.01 12.20
N MET A 65 -6.61 -16.94 11.45
CA MET A 65 -5.57 -16.23 10.70
C MET A 65 -4.59 -15.54 11.64
N PHE A 66 -5.06 -14.93 12.73
CA PHE A 66 -4.17 -14.35 13.74
C PHE A 66 -3.30 -15.40 14.42
N LYS A 67 -3.85 -16.56 14.78
CA LYS A 67 -3.10 -17.69 15.36
C LYS A 67 -2.02 -18.19 14.42
N SER A 68 -2.36 -18.39 13.14
CA SER A 68 -1.44 -18.86 12.11
C SER A 68 -0.31 -17.84 11.86
N PHE A 69 -0.63 -16.55 11.86
CA PHE A 69 0.37 -15.48 11.81
C PHE A 69 1.29 -15.49 13.04
N TYR A 70 0.71 -15.60 14.24
CA TYR A 70 1.46 -15.59 15.50
C TYR A 70 2.47 -16.74 15.52
N GLU A 71 2.01 -17.97 15.25
CA GLU A 71 2.86 -19.16 15.23
C GLU A 71 3.99 -19.06 14.19
N ARG A 72 3.74 -18.51 13.00
CA ARG A 72 4.79 -18.26 12.00
C ARG A 72 5.83 -17.25 12.47
N ARG A 73 5.39 -16.21 13.18
CA ARG A 73 6.25 -15.11 13.61
C ARG A 73 7.11 -15.48 14.82
N THR A 74 6.53 -16.21 15.78
CA THR A 74 7.17 -16.51 17.06
C THR A 74 7.68 -17.94 17.19
N TYR A 75 7.20 -18.85 16.33
CA TYR A 75 7.37 -20.31 16.46
C TYR A 75 6.72 -20.88 17.74
N GLU A 76 5.79 -20.13 18.35
CA GLU A 76 5.06 -20.51 19.56
C GLU A 76 3.56 -20.55 19.28
N LYS A 77 2.84 -21.46 19.94
CA LYS A 77 1.38 -21.50 19.85
C LYS A 77 0.75 -20.50 20.80
N LEU A 78 -0.25 -19.78 20.30
CA LEU A 78 -0.97 -18.78 21.09
C LEU A 78 -1.63 -19.41 22.32
N GLU A 79 -2.12 -20.65 22.21
CA GLU A 79 -2.78 -21.40 23.27
C GLU A 79 -1.85 -21.81 24.43
N GLU A 80 -0.55 -21.85 24.18
CA GLU A 80 0.46 -22.19 25.20
C GLU A 80 0.80 -20.96 26.06
N LEU A 81 0.38 -19.76 25.64
CA LEU A 81 0.57 -18.54 26.40
C LEU A 81 -0.48 -18.43 27.51
N ASN A 82 -0.02 -18.22 28.74
CA ASN A 82 -0.89 -17.85 29.85
C ASN A 82 -1.14 -16.33 29.89
N ILE A 83 -1.45 -15.73 28.74
CA ILE A 83 -1.63 -14.29 28.55
C ILE A 83 -2.95 -14.05 27.79
N PRO A 84 -3.81 -13.11 28.23
CA PRO A 84 -5.03 -12.78 27.49
C PRO A 84 -4.75 -12.33 26.05
N LEU A 85 -5.56 -12.78 25.10
CA LEU A 85 -5.42 -12.45 23.66
C LEU A 85 -5.31 -10.94 23.41
N GLU A 86 -6.14 -10.15 24.09
CA GLU A 86 -6.10 -8.68 24.04
C GLU A 86 -4.70 -8.13 24.33
N LYS A 87 -4.05 -8.66 25.37
CA LYS A 87 -2.71 -8.24 25.77
C LYS A 87 -1.66 -8.64 24.74
N VAL A 88 -1.79 -9.84 24.14
CA VAL A 88 -0.91 -10.27 23.05
C VAL A 88 -1.06 -9.34 21.84
N MET A 89 -2.29 -9.03 21.43
CA MET A 89 -2.56 -8.11 20.31
C MET A 89 -2.08 -6.69 20.61
N SER A 90 -2.26 -6.18 21.83
CA SER A 90 -1.72 -4.86 22.22
C SER A 90 -0.20 -4.81 22.21
N ASN A 91 0.49 -5.87 22.65
CA ASN A 91 1.95 -5.94 22.57
C ASN A 91 2.46 -5.91 21.12
N LEU A 92 1.64 -6.38 20.16
CA LEU A 92 1.91 -6.33 18.73
C LEU A 92 1.41 -5.03 18.07
N LYS A 93 0.88 -4.07 18.84
CA LYS A 93 0.25 -2.83 18.36
C LYS A 93 -0.94 -3.07 17.40
N LEU A 94 -1.65 -4.18 17.61
CA LEU A 94 -2.86 -4.55 16.87
C LEU A 94 -4.15 -4.14 17.55
N MET A 95 -4.05 -3.75 18.82
CA MET A 95 -5.18 -3.34 19.64
C MET A 95 -4.74 -2.31 20.69
N GLU A 96 -5.55 -1.28 20.91
CA GLU A 96 -5.33 -0.24 21.91
C GLU A 96 -6.66 0.02 22.64
N ASP A 97 -6.64 -0.01 23.97
CA ASP A 97 -7.81 0.23 24.83
C ASP A 97 -9.08 -0.57 24.44
N GLY A 98 -8.90 -1.83 24.05
CA GLY A 98 -10.00 -2.74 23.67
C GLY A 98 -10.47 -2.62 22.21
N ALA A 99 -9.98 -1.62 21.48
CA ALA A 99 -10.27 -1.41 20.07
C ALA A 99 -9.12 -1.87 19.17
N LEU A 100 -9.43 -2.43 18.01
CA LEU A 100 -8.40 -2.78 17.02
C LEU A 100 -7.71 -1.52 16.51
N THR A 101 -6.39 -1.56 16.36
CA THR A 101 -5.69 -0.56 15.56
C THR A 101 -6.05 -0.75 14.09
N LEU A 102 -5.77 0.25 13.27
CA LEU A 102 -6.02 0.13 11.84
C LEU A 102 -5.25 -1.05 11.23
N ALA A 103 -4.01 -1.33 11.66
CA ALA A 103 -3.29 -2.53 11.25
C ALA A 103 -4.04 -3.82 11.63
N GLY A 104 -4.52 -3.91 12.88
CA GLY A 104 -5.29 -5.06 13.35
C GLY A 104 -6.55 -5.29 12.56
N LEU A 105 -7.30 -4.24 12.29
CA LEU A 105 -8.49 -4.32 11.47
C LEU A 105 -8.17 -4.71 10.03
N LEU A 106 -7.17 -4.10 9.38
CA LEU A 106 -6.90 -4.36 7.96
C LEU A 106 -6.25 -5.71 7.70
N VAL A 107 -5.40 -6.19 8.60
CA VAL A 107 -4.75 -7.48 8.41
C VAL A 107 -5.67 -8.60 8.88
N PHE A 108 -6.30 -8.46 10.06
CA PHE A 108 -7.01 -9.55 10.73
C PHE A 108 -8.53 -9.39 10.80
N GLY A 109 -9.10 -8.24 10.41
CA GLY A 109 -10.54 -8.03 10.46
C GLY A 109 -11.32 -8.98 9.54
N ASN A 110 -12.47 -9.45 10.01
CA ASN A 110 -13.40 -10.26 9.22
C ASN A 110 -14.02 -9.45 8.07
N LYS A 111 -14.36 -8.19 8.34
CA LYS A 111 -15.03 -7.25 7.43
C LYS A 111 -14.55 -5.80 7.62
N PRO A 112 -13.26 -5.51 7.38
CA PRO A 112 -12.71 -4.16 7.58
C PRO A 112 -13.44 -3.07 6.78
N GLU A 113 -14.05 -3.41 5.65
CA GLU A 113 -14.82 -2.51 4.80
C GLU A 113 -16.07 -1.93 5.47
N GLU A 114 -16.66 -2.61 6.46
CA GLU A 114 -17.82 -2.06 7.21
C GLU A 114 -17.40 -0.86 8.06
N LYS A 115 -16.13 -0.83 8.51
CA LYS A 115 -15.55 0.27 9.31
C LYS A 115 -14.78 1.28 8.46
N LYS A 116 -14.16 0.82 7.36
CA LYS A 116 -13.29 1.60 6.47
C LYS A 116 -13.60 1.33 4.99
N PRO A 117 -14.79 1.71 4.49
CA PRO A 117 -15.21 1.45 3.10
C PRO A 117 -14.28 2.08 2.04
N GLN A 118 -13.56 3.13 2.41
CA GLN A 118 -12.60 3.81 1.54
C GLN A 118 -11.32 3.01 1.25
N PHE A 119 -11.07 1.88 1.93
CA PHE A 119 -9.87 1.06 1.75
C PHE A 119 -10.06 -0.14 0.81
N VAL A 120 -11.27 -0.29 0.25
CA VAL A 120 -11.58 -1.19 -0.87
C VAL A 120 -10.72 -0.83 -2.09
N ILE A 121 -10.35 -1.83 -2.89
CA ILE A 121 -9.66 -1.63 -4.18
C ILE A 121 -10.69 -1.63 -5.30
N LYS A 122 -10.70 -0.58 -6.13
CA LYS A 122 -11.55 -0.52 -7.32
C LYS A 122 -10.78 -1.03 -8.53
N ALA A 123 -11.21 -2.14 -9.09
CA ALA A 123 -10.56 -2.77 -10.24
C ALA A 123 -11.48 -2.69 -11.47
N VAL A 124 -10.99 -2.16 -12.58
CA VAL A 124 -11.78 -1.96 -13.81
C VAL A 124 -10.95 -2.30 -15.04
N LEU A 125 -11.52 -3.11 -15.93
CA LEU A 125 -11.04 -3.33 -17.28
C LEU A 125 -11.88 -2.49 -18.25
N PHE A 126 -11.26 -1.51 -18.89
CA PHE A 126 -11.92 -0.61 -19.83
C PHE A 126 -11.83 -1.15 -21.27
N PRO A 127 -12.83 -0.85 -22.12
CA PRO A 127 -12.65 -0.90 -23.57
C PRO A 127 -11.75 0.25 -24.03
N GLY A 128 -10.72 -0.05 -24.83
CA GLY A 128 -9.82 0.97 -25.35
C GLY A 128 -8.86 1.53 -24.30
N ASN A 129 -8.48 2.79 -24.51
CA ASN A 129 -7.41 3.46 -23.76
C ASN A 129 -7.87 4.66 -22.93
N SER A 130 -9.18 4.89 -22.87
CA SER A 130 -9.81 6.03 -22.18
C SER A 130 -10.68 5.55 -21.02
N PRO A 131 -10.62 6.21 -19.85
CA PRO A 131 -11.57 5.98 -18.77
C PRO A 131 -12.94 6.67 -19.03
N ALA A 132 -13.01 7.60 -19.98
CA ALA A 132 -14.24 8.30 -20.35
C ALA A 132 -15.08 7.46 -21.31
N VAL A 133 -15.60 6.34 -20.79
CA VAL A 133 -16.44 5.38 -21.52
C VAL A 133 -17.69 5.06 -20.70
N SER A 134 -18.77 4.71 -21.37
CA SER A 134 -20.05 4.35 -20.75
C SER A 134 -20.13 2.88 -20.32
N GLU A 135 -19.18 2.05 -20.76
CA GLU A 135 -19.18 0.60 -20.54
C GLU A 135 -17.81 0.13 -20.07
N TYR A 136 -17.78 -0.92 -19.25
CA TYR A 136 -16.57 -1.64 -18.83
C TYR A 136 -16.68 -3.12 -19.25
N LYS A 137 -15.53 -3.79 -19.44
CA LYS A 137 -15.47 -5.22 -19.74
C LYS A 137 -15.53 -6.08 -18.46
N ASP A 138 -14.89 -5.63 -17.39
CA ASP A 138 -14.97 -6.22 -16.03
C ASP A 138 -14.82 -5.07 -15.00
N SER A 139 -15.55 -5.12 -13.89
CA SER A 139 -15.45 -4.15 -12.80
C SER A 139 -15.75 -4.82 -11.47
N ARG A 140 -14.87 -4.60 -10.49
CA ARG A 140 -14.97 -5.20 -9.15
C ARG A 140 -14.58 -4.18 -8.08
N ASP A 141 -15.39 -4.12 -7.04
CA ASP A 141 -15.03 -3.53 -5.76
C ASP A 141 -14.49 -4.66 -4.87
N ILE A 142 -13.18 -4.67 -4.65
CA ILE A 142 -12.45 -5.74 -3.95
C ILE A 142 -12.27 -5.34 -2.48
N SER A 143 -12.99 -6.01 -1.58
CA SER A 143 -13.02 -5.74 -0.14
C SER A 143 -12.50 -6.90 0.71
N GLY A 144 -12.38 -6.67 2.02
CA GLY A 144 -11.86 -7.63 2.99
C GLY A 144 -10.48 -7.25 3.55
N SER A 145 -9.89 -8.18 4.29
CA SER A 145 -8.54 -8.01 4.85
C SER A 145 -7.46 -7.92 3.77
N ILE A 146 -6.28 -7.41 4.13
CA ILE A 146 -5.14 -7.25 3.23
C ILE A 146 -4.83 -8.53 2.43
N PRO A 147 -4.78 -9.74 3.04
CA PRO A 147 -4.56 -10.97 2.29
C PRO A 147 -5.64 -11.25 1.25
N LYS A 148 -6.92 -10.99 1.60
CA LYS A 148 -8.05 -11.19 0.70
C LYS A 148 -8.02 -10.21 -0.47
N ILE A 149 -7.82 -8.92 -0.20
CA ILE A 149 -7.78 -7.91 -1.27
C ILE A 149 -6.56 -8.09 -2.17
N PHE A 150 -5.42 -8.54 -1.62
CA PHE A 150 -4.24 -8.86 -2.39
C PHE A 150 -4.51 -10.01 -3.37
N GLU A 151 -5.01 -11.15 -2.88
CA GLU A 151 -5.26 -12.32 -3.73
C GLU A 151 -6.37 -12.08 -4.75
N ALA A 152 -7.44 -11.38 -4.37
CA ALA A 152 -8.51 -11.02 -5.28
C ALA A 152 -8.04 -10.02 -6.36
N SER A 153 -7.17 -9.06 -6.02
CA SER A 153 -6.58 -8.13 -6.98
C SER A 153 -5.59 -8.82 -7.92
N ARG A 154 -4.78 -9.73 -7.39
CA ARG A 154 -3.89 -10.60 -8.16
C ARG A 154 -4.68 -11.43 -9.16
N SER A 155 -5.76 -12.07 -8.70
CA SER A 155 -6.67 -12.84 -9.54
C SER A 155 -7.33 -11.98 -10.62
N PHE A 156 -7.75 -10.76 -10.28
CA PHE A 156 -8.32 -9.82 -11.26
C PHE A 156 -7.33 -9.50 -12.39
N LEU A 157 -6.07 -9.22 -12.05
CA LEU A 157 -5.02 -8.96 -13.03
C LEU A 157 -4.74 -10.19 -13.90
N ILE A 158 -4.53 -11.35 -13.30
CA ILE A 158 -4.18 -12.59 -14.03
C ILE A 158 -5.30 -13.01 -14.99
N ASN A 159 -6.57 -12.84 -14.59
CA ASN A 159 -7.72 -13.22 -15.41
C ASN A 159 -8.02 -12.25 -16.55
N ASN A 160 -7.60 -10.98 -16.43
CA ASN A 160 -7.90 -9.93 -17.41
C ASN A 160 -6.70 -9.52 -18.28
N LEU A 161 -5.52 -10.13 -18.05
CA LEU A 161 -4.32 -9.94 -18.87
C LEU A 161 -4.11 -11.12 -19.83
N ARG A 162 -3.45 -10.82 -20.94
CA ARG A 162 -3.19 -11.80 -22.00
C ARG A 162 -2.11 -12.78 -21.57
N TRP A 163 -2.29 -14.04 -21.94
CA TRP A 163 -1.27 -15.08 -21.86
C TRP A 163 -0.65 -15.27 -23.24
N ILE A 164 0.66 -15.08 -23.35
CA ILE A 164 1.45 -15.11 -24.59
C ILE A 164 2.36 -16.34 -24.63
N GLN A 165 2.46 -17.00 -25.78
CA GLN A 165 3.20 -18.26 -25.90
C GLN A 165 4.74 -18.10 -25.88
N LYS A 166 5.28 -16.91 -26.21
CA LYS A 166 6.74 -16.59 -26.24
C LYS A 166 7.62 -17.73 -26.79
N GLU A 167 7.42 -18.12 -28.05
CA GLU A 167 8.24 -19.14 -28.75
C GLU A 167 8.30 -20.52 -28.08
N GLN A 168 7.46 -20.79 -27.07
CA GLN A 168 7.40 -22.08 -26.42
C GLN A 168 6.62 -23.11 -27.27
N HIS A 169 6.89 -24.40 -27.06
CA HIS A 169 6.18 -25.49 -27.75
C HIS A 169 4.66 -25.36 -27.58
N PHE A 170 3.88 -25.83 -28.57
CA PHE A 170 2.41 -25.77 -28.56
C PHE A 170 1.76 -26.34 -27.27
N ASN A 171 2.45 -27.26 -26.59
CA ASN A 171 1.98 -27.91 -25.35
C ASN A 171 2.41 -27.19 -24.06
N THR A 172 2.84 -25.92 -24.14
CA THR A 172 3.21 -25.14 -22.95
C THR A 172 2.12 -24.14 -22.59
N THR A 173 1.89 -23.98 -21.29
CA THR A 173 1.07 -22.88 -20.78
C THR A 173 1.74 -21.57 -21.15
N GLY A 174 0.99 -20.63 -21.71
CA GLY A 174 1.54 -19.30 -22.01
C GLY A 174 2.13 -18.62 -20.78
N ILE A 175 2.84 -17.52 -21.00
CA ILE A 175 3.37 -16.62 -19.98
C ILE A 175 2.49 -15.36 -19.96
N LEU A 176 2.22 -14.79 -18.79
CA LEU A 176 1.47 -13.53 -18.70
C LEU A 176 2.19 -12.39 -19.44
N GLU A 177 1.46 -11.54 -20.15
CA GLU A 177 2.05 -10.44 -20.94
C GLU A 177 2.86 -9.45 -20.10
N ILE A 178 2.50 -9.26 -18.82
CA ILE A 178 3.27 -8.52 -17.82
C ILE A 178 3.73 -9.52 -16.76
N PRO A 179 5.00 -9.51 -16.31
CA PRO A 179 5.48 -10.42 -15.28
C PRO A 179 4.62 -10.38 -14.02
N GLN A 180 4.12 -11.54 -13.61
CA GLN A 180 3.29 -11.67 -12.42
C GLN A 180 3.98 -11.13 -11.16
N ILE A 181 5.29 -11.38 -11.02
CA ILE A 181 6.11 -10.86 -9.92
C ILE A 181 6.07 -9.33 -9.87
N ALA A 182 6.19 -8.65 -11.02
CA ALA A 182 6.15 -7.19 -11.09
C ALA A 182 4.76 -6.64 -10.68
N LEU A 183 3.69 -7.30 -11.11
CA LEU A 183 2.32 -6.95 -10.71
C LEU A 183 2.08 -7.13 -9.21
N GLU A 184 2.51 -8.26 -8.65
CA GLU A 184 2.38 -8.56 -7.22
C GLU A 184 3.15 -7.55 -6.35
N GLU A 185 4.38 -7.20 -6.73
CA GLU A 185 5.17 -6.18 -6.04
C GLU A 185 4.51 -4.80 -6.12
N ALA A 186 3.98 -4.42 -7.27
CA ALA A 186 3.26 -3.15 -7.42
C ALA A 186 1.98 -3.11 -6.57
N LEU A 187 1.24 -4.22 -6.49
CA LEU A 187 0.06 -4.35 -5.63
C LEU A 187 0.42 -4.22 -4.14
N ILE A 188 1.42 -4.97 -3.67
CA ILE A 188 1.85 -4.91 -2.27
C ILE A 188 2.33 -3.51 -1.93
N ASN A 189 3.14 -2.89 -2.79
CA ASN A 189 3.60 -1.52 -2.58
C ASN A 189 2.43 -0.53 -2.51
N ALA A 190 1.42 -0.69 -3.37
CA ALA A 190 0.23 0.14 -3.35
C ALA A 190 -0.56 0.00 -2.04
N ILE A 191 -0.64 -1.20 -1.44
CA ILE A 191 -1.32 -1.47 -0.17
C ILE A 191 -0.51 -0.97 1.03
N VAL A 192 0.78 -1.30 1.07
CA VAL A 192 1.67 -1.06 2.22
C VAL A 192 2.09 0.39 2.33
N HIS A 193 2.33 1.05 1.20
CA HIS A 193 2.75 2.46 1.18
C HIS A 193 1.58 3.43 0.95
N ARG A 194 0.34 2.93 0.98
CA ARG A 194 -0.85 3.77 0.93
C ARG A 194 -0.85 4.80 2.05
N ASN A 195 -1.27 6.02 1.75
CA ASN A 195 -1.59 7.02 2.77
C ASN A 195 -2.98 6.76 3.36
N TYR A 196 -3.00 6.10 4.52
CA TYR A 196 -4.24 5.77 5.22
C TYR A 196 -4.97 6.94 5.89
N PHE A 197 -4.38 8.14 5.88
CA PHE A 197 -5.10 9.37 6.24
C PHE A 197 -6.01 9.90 5.10
N ILE A 198 -5.78 9.45 3.86
CA ILE A 198 -6.58 9.89 2.71
C ILE A 198 -7.77 8.94 2.53
N SER A 199 -8.96 9.51 2.44
CA SER A 199 -10.20 8.77 2.17
C SER A 199 -10.40 8.55 0.67
N SER A 200 -9.60 7.67 0.07
CA SER A 200 -9.68 7.30 -1.36
C SER A 200 -9.31 5.83 -1.56
N ASN A 201 -9.94 5.16 -2.52
CA ASN A 201 -9.59 3.79 -2.88
C ASN A 201 -8.24 3.72 -3.61
N ILE A 202 -7.56 2.57 -3.48
CA ILE A 202 -6.59 2.13 -4.50
C ILE A 202 -7.38 1.79 -5.76
N ARG A 203 -6.83 2.10 -6.93
CA ARG A 203 -7.46 1.80 -8.22
C ARG A 203 -6.53 0.94 -9.05
N ILE A 204 -7.09 -0.09 -9.67
CA ILE A 204 -6.43 -0.94 -10.66
C ILE A 204 -7.19 -0.75 -11.96
N PHE A 205 -6.56 -0.14 -12.95
CA PHE A 205 -7.17 0.08 -14.26
C PHE A 205 -6.41 -0.67 -15.33
N ILE A 206 -7.12 -1.49 -16.09
CA ILE A 206 -6.57 -2.18 -17.26
C ILE A 206 -7.19 -1.54 -18.50
N PHE A 207 -6.32 -1.05 -19.38
CA PHE A 207 -6.62 -0.51 -20.69
C PHE A 207 -6.00 -1.39 -21.75
N ASP A 208 -6.40 -1.25 -23.01
CA ASP A 208 -5.84 -2.06 -24.09
C ASP A 208 -4.31 -1.84 -24.25
N ASN A 209 -3.79 -0.65 -23.95
CA ASN A 209 -2.36 -0.31 -24.06
C ASN A 209 -1.57 -0.27 -22.75
N ARG A 210 -2.22 -0.38 -21.57
CA ARG A 210 -1.51 -0.26 -20.28
C ARG A 210 -2.31 -0.80 -19.10
N VAL A 211 -1.62 -1.08 -18.01
CA VAL A 211 -2.18 -1.34 -16.68
C VAL A 211 -1.70 -0.25 -15.73
N GLU A 212 -2.61 0.37 -14.98
CA GLU A 212 -2.32 1.37 -13.96
C GLU A 212 -2.69 0.84 -12.57
N ILE A 213 -1.76 0.87 -11.64
CA ILE A 213 -2.01 0.65 -10.20
C ILE A 213 -1.78 1.99 -9.49
N ILE A 214 -2.86 2.56 -8.97
CA ILE A 214 -2.91 3.93 -8.42
C ILE A 214 -3.15 3.84 -6.92
N SER A 215 -2.17 4.29 -6.13
CA SER A 215 -2.27 4.34 -4.68
C SER A 215 -2.47 5.78 -4.16
N PRO A 216 -3.37 5.98 -3.18
CA PRO A 216 -3.50 7.26 -2.48
C PRO A 216 -2.24 7.68 -1.72
N GLY A 217 -1.86 8.94 -1.89
CA GLY A 217 -0.73 9.62 -1.28
C GLY A 217 0.44 9.79 -2.24
N ALA A 218 1.01 11.00 -2.29
CA ALA A 218 2.29 11.27 -2.94
C ALA A 218 3.45 10.61 -2.16
N LEU A 219 4.68 10.64 -2.68
CA LEU A 219 5.83 10.13 -1.93
C LEU A 219 6.13 11.02 -0.71
N PRO A 220 6.69 10.49 0.39
CA PRO A 220 7.18 11.32 1.49
C PRO A 220 8.21 12.35 0.98
N ASN A 221 8.23 13.56 1.55
CA ASN A 221 9.10 14.68 1.12
C ASN A 221 10.60 14.38 1.12
N THR A 222 11.01 13.27 1.72
CA THR A 222 12.37 12.77 1.86
C THR A 222 12.81 11.86 0.72
N VAL A 223 11.89 11.40 -0.14
CA VAL A 223 12.18 10.55 -1.30
C VAL A 223 11.49 11.05 -2.56
N ASN A 224 12.05 10.70 -3.71
CA ASN A 224 11.46 10.92 -5.03
C ASN A 224 11.51 9.62 -5.85
N VAL A 225 10.95 9.63 -7.06
CA VAL A 225 10.90 8.47 -7.95
C VAL A 225 12.29 7.86 -8.19
N GLU A 226 13.31 8.70 -8.44
CA GLU A 226 14.67 8.20 -8.67
C GLU A 226 15.27 7.54 -7.41
N SER A 227 14.97 8.10 -6.23
CA SER A 227 15.43 7.54 -4.94
C SER A 227 14.86 6.13 -4.70
N ILE A 228 13.57 5.93 -4.96
CA ILE A 228 12.94 4.61 -4.74
C ILE A 228 13.43 3.58 -5.77
N LYS A 229 13.76 3.99 -7.00
CA LYS A 229 14.40 3.13 -8.00
C LYS A 229 15.80 2.67 -7.56
N MET A 230 16.51 3.52 -6.82
CA MET A 230 17.79 3.17 -6.20
C MET A 230 17.66 2.28 -4.96
N GLY A 231 16.43 2.01 -4.49
CA GLY A 231 16.16 1.19 -3.31
C GLY A 231 16.09 1.96 -1.99
N ILE A 232 16.01 3.31 -2.04
CA ILE A 232 15.75 4.10 -0.84
C ILE A 232 14.30 3.88 -0.41
N HIS A 233 14.12 3.42 0.82
CA HIS A 233 12.82 3.02 1.35
C HIS A 233 12.47 3.82 2.61
N ILE A 234 11.21 4.25 2.71
CA ILE A 234 10.66 4.92 3.89
C ILE A 234 9.33 4.26 4.22
N GLU A 235 9.23 3.80 5.47
CA GLU A 235 8.04 3.13 5.98
C GLU A 235 6.98 4.16 6.33
N ARG A 236 5.83 4.03 5.67
CA ARG A 236 4.65 4.85 5.95
C ARG A 236 3.77 4.22 7.04
N ASN A 237 3.71 2.90 7.04
CA ASN A 237 2.86 2.08 7.89
C ASN A 237 3.75 0.96 8.48
N PRO A 238 4.55 1.27 9.53
CA PRO A 238 5.57 0.36 10.06
C PRO A 238 4.98 -0.94 10.63
N ILE A 239 3.77 -0.90 11.18
CA ILE A 239 3.10 -2.08 11.74
C ILE A 239 2.64 -3.00 10.61
N LEU A 240 2.02 -2.45 9.57
CA LEU A 240 1.68 -3.23 8.37
C LEU A 240 2.92 -3.88 7.74
N VAL A 241 3.98 -3.10 7.51
CA VAL A 241 5.26 -3.59 6.98
C VAL A 241 5.82 -4.74 7.82
N SER A 242 5.82 -4.57 9.15
CA SER A 242 6.34 -5.57 10.09
C SER A 242 5.56 -6.88 10.05
N MET A 243 4.26 -6.86 9.74
CA MET A 243 3.38 -8.02 9.82
C MET A 243 3.31 -8.82 8.53
N LEU A 244 3.22 -8.14 7.38
CA LEU A 244 2.90 -8.81 6.12
C LEU A 244 3.92 -9.86 5.67
N LYS A 245 5.16 -9.78 6.15
CA LYS A 245 6.19 -10.80 5.91
C LYS A 245 5.89 -12.16 6.55
N ASP A 246 5.06 -12.18 7.60
CA ASP A 246 4.70 -13.39 8.36
C ASP A 246 3.28 -13.86 8.01
N ILE A 247 2.59 -13.18 7.09
CA ILE A 247 1.26 -13.55 6.63
C ILE A 247 1.35 -14.52 5.46
N GLU A 248 0.59 -15.61 5.54
CA GLU A 248 0.52 -16.59 4.46
C GLU A 248 0.04 -15.99 3.14
N GLY A 249 0.69 -16.39 2.04
CA GLY A 249 0.28 -16.02 0.69
C GLY A 249 0.69 -14.61 0.25
N ILE A 250 1.34 -13.82 1.11
CA ILE A 250 1.84 -12.49 0.74
C ILE A 250 3.35 -12.57 0.44
N PRO A 251 3.79 -12.36 -0.81
CA PRO A 251 5.20 -12.42 -1.20
C PRO A 251 5.99 -11.15 -0.79
N TYR A 252 5.89 -10.73 0.48
CA TYR A 252 6.56 -9.53 0.99
C TYR A 252 7.74 -9.86 1.91
N ARG A 253 8.86 -9.16 1.75
CA ARG A 253 10.06 -9.33 2.60
C ARG A 253 10.50 -8.08 3.37
N GLY A 254 9.98 -6.90 3.06
CA GLY A 254 10.33 -5.65 3.78
C GLY A 254 11.77 -5.13 3.60
N ILE A 255 12.54 -5.64 2.64
CA ILE A 255 13.98 -5.30 2.46
C ILE A 255 14.17 -4.14 1.45
N GLY A 256 13.11 -3.43 1.05
CA GLY A 256 13.21 -2.30 0.11
C GLY A 256 13.61 -2.68 -1.33
N THR A 257 13.51 -3.95 -1.71
CA THR A 257 13.91 -4.44 -3.05
C THR A 257 12.77 -4.50 -4.07
N GLY A 258 11.52 -4.23 -3.66
CA GLY A 258 10.33 -4.42 -4.50
C GLY A 258 10.35 -3.60 -5.79
N VAL A 259 10.70 -2.31 -5.73
CA VAL A 259 10.79 -1.44 -6.92
C VAL A 259 11.88 -1.93 -7.89
N ARG A 260 13.03 -2.37 -7.37
CA ARG A 260 14.11 -2.92 -8.20
C ARG A 260 13.71 -4.24 -8.86
N ARG A 261 12.92 -5.06 -8.16
CA ARG A 261 12.35 -6.29 -8.71
C ARG A 261 11.38 -6.00 -9.84
N ILE A 262 10.47 -5.02 -9.68
CA ILE A 262 9.58 -4.57 -10.75
C ILE A 262 10.37 -4.19 -12.00
N LEU A 263 11.40 -3.34 -11.84
CA LEU A 263 12.25 -2.90 -12.95
C LEU A 263 12.95 -4.07 -13.65
N CYS A 264 13.60 -4.95 -12.88
CA CYS A 264 14.33 -6.11 -13.40
C CYS A 264 13.42 -7.07 -14.17
N GLU A 265 12.26 -7.43 -13.59
CA GLU A 265 11.30 -8.33 -14.23
C GLU A 265 10.73 -7.73 -15.51
N CYS A 266 10.41 -6.43 -15.50
CA CYS A 266 9.90 -5.73 -16.68
C CYS A 266 10.95 -5.62 -17.79
N GLU A 267 12.20 -5.30 -17.45
CA GLU A 267 13.34 -5.25 -18.39
C GLU A 267 13.54 -6.62 -19.06
N ASN A 268 13.61 -7.70 -18.27
CA ASN A 268 13.75 -9.07 -18.77
C ASN A 268 12.58 -9.49 -19.69
N ALA A 269 11.38 -8.95 -19.45
CA ALA A 269 10.19 -9.27 -20.23
C ALA A 269 9.99 -8.38 -21.45
N GLY A 270 10.77 -7.31 -21.61
CA GLY A 270 10.57 -6.28 -22.65
C GLY A 270 9.33 -5.41 -22.41
N ILE A 271 8.94 -5.21 -21.14
CA ILE A 271 7.80 -4.40 -20.72
C ILE A 271 8.32 -3.06 -20.20
N ILE A 272 7.74 -1.97 -20.69
CA ILE A 272 8.04 -0.63 -20.17
C ILE A 272 7.19 -0.40 -18.93
N VAL A 273 7.82 0.09 -17.86
CA VAL A 273 7.15 0.44 -16.61
C VAL A 273 7.54 1.84 -16.15
N ASP A 274 6.53 2.65 -15.82
CA ASP A 274 6.68 4.00 -15.29
C ASP A 274 6.19 4.11 -13.86
N PHE A 275 6.85 4.98 -13.09
CA PHE A 275 6.47 5.37 -11.74
C PHE A 275 6.18 6.87 -11.73
N ILE A 276 4.93 7.25 -11.52
CA ILE A 276 4.48 8.65 -11.60
C ILE A 276 3.98 9.11 -10.25
N GLU A 277 4.56 10.20 -9.74
CA GLU A 277 4.08 10.90 -8.56
C GLU A 277 3.26 12.13 -8.98
N GLU A 278 1.98 12.16 -8.62
CA GLU A 278 1.10 13.31 -8.81
C GLU A 278 0.90 14.02 -7.47
N LYS A 279 1.81 14.96 -7.15
CA LYS A 279 1.80 15.67 -5.85
C LYS A 279 0.51 16.44 -5.61
N ASP A 280 -0.01 17.16 -6.61
CA ASP A 280 -1.22 17.96 -6.46
C ASP A 280 -2.48 17.10 -6.24
N ASN A 281 -2.51 15.89 -6.83
CA ASN A 281 -3.61 14.94 -6.69
C ASN A 281 -3.44 13.97 -5.52
N GLU A 282 -2.31 14.04 -4.80
CA GLU A 282 -1.94 13.09 -3.75
C GLU A 282 -2.03 11.64 -4.22
N GLN A 283 -1.37 11.31 -5.32
CA GLN A 283 -1.41 9.95 -5.88
C GLN A 283 -0.02 9.51 -6.33
N PHE A 284 0.21 8.21 -6.24
CA PHE A 284 1.35 7.53 -6.84
C PHE A 284 0.85 6.43 -7.76
N LYS A 285 1.40 6.36 -8.98
CA LYS A 285 0.98 5.43 -10.03
C LYS A 285 2.15 4.57 -10.47
N VAL A 286 1.89 3.27 -10.61
CA VAL A 286 2.75 2.35 -11.37
C VAL A 286 2.02 2.01 -12.65
N ILE A 287 2.65 2.27 -13.80
CA ILE A 287 2.04 2.07 -15.12
C ILE A 287 2.88 1.07 -15.90
N PHE A 288 2.28 -0.06 -16.27
CA PHE A 288 2.88 -1.05 -17.16
C PHE A 288 2.30 -0.88 -18.55
N TYR A 289 3.14 -0.64 -19.56
CA TYR A 289 2.67 -0.53 -20.95
C TYR A 289 2.59 -1.92 -21.59
N ARG A 290 1.46 -2.19 -22.25
CA ARG A 290 1.16 -3.45 -22.92
C ARG A 290 1.67 -3.38 -24.36
N ASN A 291 2.28 -4.48 -24.83
CA ASN A 291 2.77 -4.63 -26.21
C ASN A 291 1.72 -5.26 -27.14
#